data_AF-A0A956U6B2-F1
#
_entry.id   AF-A0A956U6B2-F1
#
_cell.length_a   1.000
_cell.length_b   1.000
_cell.length_c   1.000
_cell.angle_alpha   90.00
_cell.angle_beta   90.00
_cell.angle_gamma   90.00
#
_symmetry.space_group_name_H-M   'P 1'
#
loop_
_entity.id
_entity.type
_entity.pdbx_description
1 polymer ?
#
loop_
_entity_poly.entity_id
_entity_poly.type
_entity_poly.pdbx_seq_one_letter_code
_entity_poly.pdbx_strand_id
1 'polypeptide(L)'
;MTHGKTIRIFLVDGTPGGIMSTEIINWTGQVLKFPRALFPEVLKREEIKKTGVYFLIGPNQDDPSQKIVYVGMSDNISQRLKSHIVDEQKDFFEEVAFFSSKDANITVGHAAYLEYRLLETLQSVGTATIFNGNAGSLVNLPESEQSDMEQVLENLRVLMPVLGYDFLQEKPKISTDTSTNGKSAVFELTRASEKIHARAYESGGQLVVMKGSTARHATNATQSARPSYERRISSLLDQGKLIENPTDSNLFLFADDVVFSSPSMASDLILGSSTNGRILWKIESTDKTYSEWFDEKIKSSEAQLDGQETR
;
A
#
# COMPACT_ATOMS: atom_id res chain seq x y z
N MET A 1 8.95 8.19 18.08
CA MET A 1 9.37 6.78 18.14
C MET A 1 8.25 5.93 17.58
N THR A 2 8.52 5.06 16.62
CA THR A 2 7.53 4.10 16.11
C THR A 2 7.39 2.96 17.12
N HIS A 3 6.19 2.78 17.65
CA HIS A 3 5.89 1.68 18.58
C HIS A 3 5.33 0.49 17.78
N GLY A 4 5.79 -0.72 18.11
CA GLY A 4 5.24 -1.93 17.52
C GLY A 4 3.75 -2.08 17.84
N LYS A 5 2.95 -2.55 16.87
CA LYS A 5 1.54 -2.90 17.06
C LYS A 5 1.40 -4.42 16.96
N THR A 6 0.68 -5.02 17.91
CA THR A 6 0.30 -6.45 17.82
C THR A 6 -1.07 -6.55 17.18
N ILE A 7 -1.14 -7.24 16.04
CA ILE A 7 -2.39 -7.49 15.32
C ILE A 7 -2.80 -8.95 15.59
N ARG A 8 -4.02 -9.15 16.07
CA ARG A 8 -4.61 -10.48 16.25
C ARG A 8 -5.57 -10.74 15.10
N ILE A 9 -5.33 -11.84 14.38
CA ILE A 9 -6.21 -12.34 13.33
C ILE A 9 -6.85 -13.63 13.82
N PHE A 10 -8.17 -13.71 13.73
CA PHE A 10 -8.94 -14.90 14.06
C PHE A 10 -9.69 -15.37 12.81
N LEU A 11 -9.32 -16.56 12.33
CA LEU A 11 -10.01 -17.24 11.23
C LEU A 11 -11.21 -17.98 11.81
N VAL A 12 -12.42 -17.44 11.64
CA VAL A 12 -13.64 -17.99 12.26
C VAL A 12 -13.88 -19.43 11.81
N ASP A 13 -13.67 -19.68 10.52
CA ASP A 13 -13.91 -20.99 9.90
C ASP A 13 -12.61 -21.81 9.76
N GLY A 14 -11.50 -21.33 10.35
CA GLY A 14 -10.18 -21.94 10.22
C GLY A 14 -9.51 -21.78 8.86
N THR A 15 -10.12 -21.05 7.91
CA THR A 15 -9.58 -20.84 6.55
C THR A 15 -9.34 -19.36 6.26
N PRO A 16 -8.27 -19.01 5.52
CA PRO A 16 -8.02 -17.62 5.10
C PRO A 16 -9.06 -17.05 4.12
N GLY A 17 -9.83 -17.92 3.45
CA GLY A 17 -10.89 -17.51 2.52
C GLY A 17 -12.27 -17.36 3.16
N GLY A 18 -12.40 -17.69 4.45
CA GLY A 18 -13.66 -17.61 5.20
C GLY A 18 -13.85 -16.26 5.89
N ILE A 19 -14.61 -16.27 6.98
CA ILE A 19 -14.80 -15.08 7.81
C ILE A 19 -13.53 -14.87 8.67
N MET A 20 -12.97 -13.67 8.60
CA MET A 20 -11.82 -13.26 9.39
C MET A 20 -12.18 -12.08 10.28
N SER A 21 -11.80 -12.14 11.55
CA SER A 21 -11.87 -11.02 12.48
C SER A 21 -10.46 -10.56 12.82
N THR A 22 -10.24 -9.24 12.80
CA THR A 22 -8.94 -8.64 13.08
C THR A 22 -9.05 -7.49 14.05
N GLU A 23 -8.09 -7.40 14.97
CA GLU A 23 -8.00 -6.33 15.96
C GLU A 23 -6.55 -5.98 16.26
N ILE A 24 -6.34 -4.77 16.78
CA ILE A 24 -5.06 -4.36 17.38
C ILE A 24 -5.19 -4.55 18.89
N ILE A 25 -4.20 -5.19 19.52
CA ILE A 25 -4.20 -5.38 20.97
C ILE A 25 -4.29 -4.03 21.69
N ASN A 26 -5.13 -3.96 22.73
CA ASN A 26 -5.45 -2.75 23.52
C ASN A 26 -6.25 -1.67 22.77
N TRP A 27 -6.87 -2.01 21.64
CA TRP A 27 -7.83 -1.15 20.95
C TRP A 27 -9.21 -1.82 20.91
N THR A 28 -10.28 -1.05 21.07
CA THR A 28 -11.66 -1.59 21.09
C THR A 28 -12.25 -1.79 19.70
N GLY A 29 -11.59 -1.28 18.66
CA GLY A 29 -12.00 -1.47 17.29
C GLY A 29 -11.67 -2.87 16.75
N GLN A 30 -12.48 -3.32 15.80
CA GLN A 30 -12.26 -4.56 15.08
C GLN A 30 -12.70 -4.41 13.62
N VAL A 31 -12.06 -5.17 12.75
CA VAL A 31 -12.44 -5.30 11.33
C VAL A 31 -12.78 -6.74 11.03
N LEU A 32 -13.98 -6.98 10.51
CA LEU A 32 -14.37 -8.27 9.97
C LEU A 32 -14.29 -8.24 8.44
N LYS A 33 -13.68 -9.26 7.84
CA LYS A 33 -13.64 -9.51 6.40
C LYS A 33 -14.34 -10.84 6.08
N PHE A 34 -15.12 -10.89 5.00
CA PHE A 34 -15.76 -12.12 4.53
C PHE A 34 -16.16 -12.05 3.04
N PRO A 35 -16.21 -13.18 2.32
CA PRO A 35 -16.80 -13.26 0.99
C PRO A 35 -18.31 -13.00 1.02
N ARG A 36 -18.85 -12.35 -0.02
CA ARG A 36 -20.30 -12.08 -0.17
C ARG A 36 -21.17 -13.32 0.03
N ALA A 37 -20.71 -14.49 -0.42
CA ALA A 37 -21.40 -15.76 -0.27
C ALA A 37 -21.63 -16.17 1.20
N LEU A 38 -20.77 -15.73 2.13
CA LEU A 38 -20.88 -16.03 3.56
C LEU A 38 -21.71 -15.00 4.34
N PHE A 39 -22.35 -14.05 3.66
CA PHE A 39 -23.22 -13.08 4.33
C PHE A 39 -24.30 -13.70 5.25
N PRO A 40 -24.98 -14.81 4.89
CA PRO A 40 -25.96 -15.44 5.79
C PRO A 40 -25.36 -15.93 7.11
N GLU A 41 -24.09 -16.38 7.10
CA GLU A 41 -23.36 -16.77 8.31
C GLU A 41 -23.04 -15.53 9.17
N VAL A 42 -22.57 -14.46 8.54
CA VAL A 42 -22.21 -13.21 9.23
C VAL A 42 -23.43 -12.52 9.84
N LEU A 43 -24.61 -12.63 9.24
CA LEU A 43 -25.86 -12.08 9.81
C LEU A 43 -26.20 -12.61 11.20
N LYS A 44 -25.69 -13.79 11.57
CA LYS A 44 -25.90 -14.39 12.89
C LYS A 44 -25.03 -13.74 13.97
N ARG A 45 -24.03 -12.94 13.57
CA ARG A 45 -23.05 -12.30 14.45
C ARG A 45 -23.57 -10.96 14.98
N GLU A 46 -23.09 -10.55 16.15
CA GLU A 46 -23.50 -9.27 16.77
C GLU A 46 -22.73 -8.09 16.18
N GLU A 47 -21.49 -8.32 15.75
CA GLU A 47 -20.57 -7.31 15.25
C GLU A 47 -21.12 -6.55 14.04
N ILE A 48 -21.89 -7.21 13.17
CA ILE A 48 -22.49 -6.63 11.96
C ILE A 48 -23.79 -5.84 12.25
N LYS A 49 -24.39 -6.01 13.44
CA LYS A 49 -25.59 -5.26 13.83
C LYS A 49 -25.25 -3.90 14.42
N LYS A 50 -23.96 -3.63 14.64
CA LYS A 50 -23.46 -2.40 15.24
C LYS A 50 -23.29 -1.28 14.21
N THR A 51 -23.15 -0.08 14.74
CA THR A 51 -22.77 1.11 13.98
C THR A 51 -21.32 1.03 13.53
N GLY A 52 -21.06 1.46 12.29
CA GLY A 52 -19.71 1.52 11.76
C GLY A 52 -19.67 1.80 10.26
N VAL A 53 -18.52 1.54 9.67
CA VAL A 53 -18.24 1.74 8.24
C VAL A 53 -17.92 0.40 7.59
N TYR A 54 -18.29 0.24 6.33
CA TYR A 54 -18.07 -0.98 5.57
C TYR A 54 -17.56 -0.66 4.16
N PHE A 55 -16.85 -1.63 3.59
CA PHE A 55 -16.28 -1.62 2.26
C PHE A 55 -16.92 -2.76 1.47
N LEU A 56 -17.46 -2.47 0.29
CA LEU A 56 -17.79 -3.47 -0.71
C LEU A 56 -16.65 -3.50 -1.72
N ILE A 57 -16.06 -4.67 -1.94
CA ILE A 57 -14.81 -4.82 -2.68
C ILE A 57 -15.00 -5.85 -3.78
N GLY A 58 -14.64 -5.48 -5.00
CA GLY A 58 -14.72 -6.34 -6.16
C GLY A 58 -13.55 -6.15 -7.13
N PRO A 59 -13.35 -7.10 -8.06
CA PRO A 59 -12.38 -6.93 -9.13
C PRO A 59 -12.77 -5.77 -10.05
N ASN A 60 -11.79 -5.03 -10.55
CA ASN A 60 -12.00 -4.12 -11.67
C ASN A 60 -11.69 -4.88 -12.97
N GLN A 61 -12.67 -4.97 -13.87
CA GLN A 61 -12.53 -5.67 -15.15
C GLN A 61 -11.70 -4.86 -16.16
N ASP A 62 -11.71 -3.53 -16.06
CA ASP A 62 -11.01 -2.62 -16.96
C ASP A 62 -9.54 -2.44 -16.55
N ASP A 63 -9.25 -2.46 -15.25
CA ASP A 63 -7.89 -2.40 -14.70
C ASP A 63 -7.69 -3.48 -13.61
N PRO A 64 -7.17 -4.67 -13.98
CA PRO A 64 -6.92 -5.75 -13.03
C PRO A 64 -5.91 -5.42 -11.91
N SER A 65 -5.17 -4.31 -12.03
CA SER A 65 -4.27 -3.83 -10.99
C SER A 65 -5.00 -3.09 -9.87
N GLN A 66 -6.25 -2.69 -10.10
CA GLN A 66 -7.09 -1.99 -9.13
C GLN A 66 -8.29 -2.83 -8.69
N LYS A 67 -8.83 -2.48 -7.52
CA LYS A 67 -10.12 -2.98 -7.04
C LYS A 67 -11.19 -1.90 -7.21
N ILE A 68 -12.44 -2.32 -7.43
CA ILE A 68 -13.59 -1.45 -7.26
C ILE A 68 -13.96 -1.46 -5.78
N VAL A 69 -14.06 -0.28 -5.18
CA VAL A 69 -14.35 -0.12 -3.75
C VAL A 69 -15.52 0.84 -3.57
N TYR A 70 -16.52 0.41 -2.82
CA TYR A 70 -17.56 1.27 -2.28
C TYR A 70 -17.40 1.38 -0.77
N VAL A 71 -17.43 2.59 -0.22
CA VAL A 71 -17.44 2.83 1.23
C VAL A 71 -18.82 3.27 1.65
N GLY A 72 -19.35 2.70 2.72
CA GLY A 72 -20.61 3.13 3.30
C GLY A 72 -20.56 3.16 4.81
N MET A 73 -21.38 4.01 5.42
CA MET A 73 -21.68 3.94 6.85
C MET A 73 -23.08 3.37 7.12
N SER A 74 -23.26 2.72 8.27
CA SER A 74 -24.60 2.39 8.78
C SER A 74 -24.62 2.37 10.32
N ASP A 75 -25.76 2.70 10.92
CA ASP A 75 -26.07 2.43 12.32
C ASP A 75 -26.28 0.92 12.58
N ASN A 76 -26.72 0.19 11.55
CA ASN A 76 -26.85 -1.25 11.50
C ASN A 76 -26.39 -1.80 10.15
N ILE A 77 -25.10 -2.17 10.07
CA ILE A 77 -24.45 -2.65 8.84
C ILE A 77 -25.21 -3.84 8.22
N SER A 78 -25.81 -4.71 9.02
CA SER A 78 -26.55 -5.88 8.54
C SER A 78 -27.76 -5.50 7.68
N GLN A 79 -28.50 -4.46 8.04
CA GLN A 79 -29.65 -3.98 7.27
C GLN A 79 -29.19 -3.34 5.96
N ARG A 80 -28.15 -2.53 6.03
CA ARG A 80 -27.61 -1.83 4.85
C ARG A 80 -27.01 -2.79 3.83
N LEU A 81 -26.25 -3.80 4.28
CA LEU A 81 -25.68 -4.82 3.41
C LEU A 81 -26.75 -5.71 2.77
N LYS A 82 -27.85 -6.02 3.48
CA LYS A 82 -28.99 -6.72 2.87
C LYS A 82 -29.50 -5.96 1.65
N SER A 83 -29.64 -4.63 1.73
CA SER A 83 -30.07 -3.82 0.59
C SER A 83 -29.07 -3.85 -0.57
N HIS A 84 -27.77 -3.80 -0.30
CA HIS A 84 -26.75 -3.82 -1.36
C HIS A 84 -26.61 -5.17 -2.06
N ILE A 85 -26.89 -6.28 -1.38
CA ILE A 85 -26.81 -7.61 -2.00
C ILE A 85 -27.85 -7.81 -3.11
N VAL A 86 -29.01 -7.15 -3.00
CA VAL A 86 -30.10 -7.21 -4.00
C VAL A 86 -30.00 -6.08 -5.03
N ASP A 87 -29.08 -5.14 -4.85
CA ASP A 87 -28.88 -4.00 -5.75
C ASP A 87 -28.01 -4.43 -6.93
N GLU A 88 -28.63 -4.57 -8.11
CA GLU A 88 -27.94 -4.97 -9.35
C GLU A 88 -26.79 -4.02 -9.73
N GLN A 89 -26.86 -2.74 -9.36
CA GLN A 89 -25.76 -1.79 -9.62
C GLN A 89 -24.52 -2.11 -8.79
N LYS A 90 -24.67 -2.85 -7.69
CA LYS A 90 -23.58 -3.26 -6.81
C LYS A 90 -23.28 -4.74 -6.93
N ASP A 91 -23.62 -5.38 -8.04
CA ASP A 91 -23.29 -6.79 -8.20
C ASP A 91 -21.77 -7.06 -8.31
N PHE A 92 -20.97 -6.00 -8.51
CA PHE A 92 -19.51 -6.08 -8.64
C PHE A 92 -18.78 -6.63 -7.41
N PHE A 93 -19.32 -6.49 -6.19
CA PHE A 93 -18.56 -6.83 -4.99
C PHE A 93 -18.60 -8.34 -4.70
N GLU A 94 -17.43 -8.87 -4.38
CA GLU A 94 -17.21 -10.28 -4.04
C GLU A 94 -16.82 -10.44 -2.57
N GLU A 95 -16.25 -9.41 -1.98
CA GLU A 95 -15.83 -9.37 -0.58
C GLU A 95 -16.41 -8.15 0.14
N VAL A 96 -16.62 -8.30 1.44
CA VAL A 96 -17.00 -7.22 2.34
C VAL A 96 -16.00 -7.16 3.48
N ALA A 97 -15.57 -5.95 3.81
CA ALA A 97 -14.85 -5.67 5.05
C ALA A 97 -15.62 -4.61 5.83
N PHE A 98 -15.75 -4.73 7.14
CA PHE A 98 -16.39 -3.68 7.94
C PHE A 98 -15.69 -3.47 9.27
N PHE A 99 -15.68 -2.22 9.69
CA PHE A 99 -15.26 -1.79 11.00
C PHE A 99 -16.48 -1.67 11.93
N SER A 100 -16.34 -2.21 13.13
CA SER A 100 -17.20 -1.87 14.25
C SER A 100 -16.41 -1.82 15.55
N SER A 101 -16.97 -1.17 16.57
CA SER A 101 -16.38 -1.22 17.91
C SER A 101 -16.88 -2.44 18.70
N LYS A 102 -16.03 -2.96 19.59
CA LYS A 102 -16.40 -3.96 20.59
C LYS A 102 -17.24 -3.34 21.71
N ASP A 103 -17.03 -2.06 21.99
CA ASP A 103 -17.89 -1.25 22.86
C ASP A 103 -19.04 -0.59 22.07
N ALA A 104 -19.84 0.24 22.74
CA ALA A 104 -20.97 0.96 22.15
C ALA A 104 -20.67 2.46 21.93
N ASN A 105 -19.39 2.85 21.82
CA ASN A 105 -18.97 4.25 21.79
C ASN A 105 -18.92 4.87 20.38
N ILE A 106 -19.22 4.09 19.33
CA ILE A 106 -19.28 4.60 17.95
C ILE A 106 -20.72 5.00 17.62
N THR A 107 -20.93 6.30 17.44
CA THR A 107 -22.21 6.90 17.05
C THR A 107 -22.35 6.96 15.53
N VAL A 108 -23.54 7.33 15.05
CA VAL A 108 -23.78 7.60 13.62
C VAL A 108 -22.92 8.76 13.12
N GLY A 109 -22.70 9.79 13.95
CA GLY A 109 -21.81 10.91 13.63
C GLY A 109 -20.37 10.48 13.45
N HIS A 110 -19.88 9.59 14.33
CA HIS A 110 -18.55 8.97 14.22
C HIS A 110 -18.41 8.18 12.90
N ALA A 111 -19.39 7.34 12.58
CA ALA A 111 -19.36 6.53 11.35
C ALA A 111 -19.43 7.40 10.08
N ALA A 112 -20.22 8.47 10.07
CA ALA A 112 -20.29 9.41 8.96
C ALA A 112 -18.98 10.20 8.77
N TYR A 113 -18.34 10.62 9.86
CA TYR A 113 -17.01 11.24 9.81
C TYR A 113 -15.96 10.29 9.23
N LEU A 114 -15.94 9.03 9.68
CA LEU A 114 -15.04 8.01 9.15
C LEU A 114 -15.29 7.73 7.67
N GLU A 115 -16.55 7.63 7.22
CA GLU A 115 -16.88 7.45 5.80
C GLU A 115 -16.33 8.59 4.94
N TYR A 116 -16.55 9.84 5.36
CA TYR A 116 -16.01 11.02 4.68
C TYR A 116 -14.48 10.97 4.57
N ARG A 117 -13.77 10.71 5.68
CA ARG A 117 -12.30 10.65 5.70
C ARG A 117 -11.71 9.46 4.97
N LEU A 118 -12.41 8.32 4.94
CA LEU A 118 -12.03 7.16 4.14
C LEU A 118 -12.16 7.44 2.64
N LEU A 119 -13.25 8.10 2.22
CA LEU A 119 -13.43 8.50 0.82
C LEU A 119 -12.36 9.52 0.39
N GLU A 120 -12.09 10.53 1.23
CA GLU A 120 -11.00 11.49 1.00
C GLU A 120 -9.64 10.77 0.88
N THR A 121 -9.36 9.83 1.78
CA THR A 121 -8.13 9.03 1.72
C THR A 121 -8.05 8.25 0.40
N LEU A 122 -9.10 7.51 0.04
CA LEU A 122 -9.14 6.73 -1.22
C LEU A 122 -8.90 7.61 -2.45
N GLN A 123 -9.51 8.79 -2.49
CA GLN A 123 -9.33 9.76 -3.58
C GLN A 123 -7.89 10.26 -3.65
N SER A 124 -7.28 10.54 -2.50
CA SER A 124 -5.89 11.01 -2.44
C SER A 124 -4.85 9.95 -2.84
N VAL A 125 -5.15 8.67 -2.58
CA VAL A 125 -4.23 7.55 -2.85
C VAL A 125 -4.29 7.10 -4.31
N GLY A 126 -5.50 7.00 -4.88
CA GLY A 126 -5.72 6.64 -6.28
C GLY A 126 -5.22 5.24 -6.67
N THR A 127 -5.30 4.26 -5.77
CA THR A 127 -4.99 2.83 -6.04
C THR A 127 -6.22 1.95 -6.20
N ALA A 128 -7.42 2.51 -6.01
CA ALA A 128 -8.68 1.83 -6.21
C ALA A 128 -9.65 2.72 -7.00
N THR A 129 -10.54 2.07 -7.75
CA THR A 129 -11.65 2.72 -8.44
C THR A 129 -12.80 2.88 -7.45
N ILE A 130 -13.12 4.11 -7.09
CA ILE A 130 -14.18 4.41 -6.12
C ILE A 130 -15.54 4.34 -6.80
N PHE A 131 -16.43 3.49 -6.31
CA PHE A 131 -17.79 3.34 -6.84
C PHE A 131 -18.77 4.39 -6.28
N ASN A 132 -18.47 5.02 -5.15
CA ASN A 132 -19.32 6.05 -4.57
C ASN A 132 -19.57 7.20 -5.57
N GLY A 133 -20.84 7.50 -5.84
CA GLY A 133 -21.22 8.65 -6.66
C GLY A 133 -21.13 10.01 -5.95
N ASN A 134 -20.79 10.03 -4.66
CA ASN A 134 -20.63 11.24 -3.84
C ASN A 134 -19.46 11.09 -2.85
N ALA A 135 -18.95 12.21 -2.35
CA ALA A 135 -17.81 12.25 -1.42
C ALA A 135 -18.21 12.08 0.06
N GLY A 136 -19.42 11.58 0.34
CA GLY A 136 -20.01 11.63 1.69
C GLY A 136 -20.38 13.06 2.13
N SER A 137 -20.81 13.21 3.38
CA SER A 137 -21.11 14.52 3.98
C SER A 137 -20.24 14.73 5.21
N LEU A 138 -19.52 15.84 5.26
CA LEU A 138 -18.72 16.20 6.42
C LEU A 138 -19.65 16.48 7.61
N VAL A 139 -19.49 15.69 8.67
CA VAL A 139 -20.16 15.91 9.96
C VAL A 139 -19.23 16.69 10.88
N ASN A 140 -19.76 17.74 11.51
CA ASN A 140 -19.01 18.51 12.49
C ASN A 140 -19.03 17.80 13.85
N LEU A 141 -17.89 17.24 14.24
CA LEU A 141 -17.68 16.62 15.55
C LEU A 141 -16.84 17.55 16.46
N PRO A 142 -16.94 17.46 17.79
CA PRO A 142 -15.98 18.07 18.71
C PRO A 142 -14.54 17.66 18.41
N GLU A 143 -13.57 18.52 18.71
CA GLU A 143 -12.14 18.27 18.44
C GLU A 143 -11.64 16.96 19.05
N SER A 144 -12.10 16.62 20.27
CA SER A 144 -11.75 15.35 20.92
C SER A 144 -12.24 14.14 20.14
N GLU A 145 -13.50 14.17 19.69
CA GLU A 145 -14.09 13.08 18.90
C GLU A 145 -13.46 12.96 17.51
N GLN A 146 -13.10 14.09 16.89
CA GLN A 146 -12.33 14.08 15.64
C GLN A 146 -10.97 13.39 15.84
N SER A 147 -10.24 13.74 16.90
CA SER A 147 -8.97 13.12 17.24
C SER A 147 -9.11 11.61 17.46
N ASP A 148 -10.18 11.16 18.12
CA ASP A 148 -10.46 9.74 18.31
C ASP A 148 -10.75 9.02 16.98
N MET A 149 -11.50 9.66 16.07
CA MET A 149 -11.79 9.10 14.75
C MET A 149 -10.56 9.04 13.85
N GLU A 150 -9.65 10.00 13.95
CA GLU A 150 -8.35 9.93 13.28
C GLU A 150 -7.54 8.74 13.76
N GLN A 151 -7.53 8.47 15.06
CA GLN A 151 -6.84 7.30 15.58
C GLN A 151 -7.45 5.99 15.07
N VAL A 152 -8.78 5.93 14.90
CA VAL A 152 -9.46 4.81 14.25
C VAL A 152 -9.03 4.68 12.78
N LEU A 153 -9.00 5.79 12.04
CA LEU A 153 -8.56 5.81 10.63
C LEU A 153 -7.12 5.31 10.47
N GLU A 154 -6.20 5.75 11.33
CA GLU A 154 -4.82 5.25 11.35
C GLU A 154 -4.75 3.74 11.60
N ASN A 155 -5.56 3.23 12.52
CA ASN A 155 -5.63 1.79 12.79
C ASN A 155 -6.21 1.02 11.60
N LEU A 156 -7.20 1.56 10.89
CA LEU A 156 -7.71 0.98 9.65
C LEU A 156 -6.64 0.96 8.55
N ARG A 157 -5.85 2.03 8.40
CA ARG A 157 -4.72 2.06 7.45
C ARG A 157 -3.67 0.98 7.74
N VAL A 158 -3.50 0.58 9.00
CA VAL A 158 -2.62 -0.53 9.40
C VAL A 158 -3.27 -1.91 9.17
N LEU A 159 -4.58 -2.05 9.45
CA LEU A 159 -5.28 -3.34 9.36
C LEU A 159 -5.64 -3.76 7.93
N MET A 160 -6.05 -2.82 7.08
CA MET A 160 -6.50 -3.15 5.72
C MET A 160 -5.44 -3.89 4.89
N PRO A 161 -4.14 -3.50 4.90
CA PRO A 161 -3.09 -4.23 4.18
C PRO A 161 -2.89 -5.66 4.69
N VAL A 162 -3.06 -5.89 6.00
CA VAL A 162 -2.99 -7.22 6.61
C VAL A 162 -4.14 -8.11 6.13
N LEU A 163 -5.28 -7.51 5.80
CA LEU A 163 -6.44 -8.18 5.19
C LEU A 163 -6.32 -8.36 3.67
N GLY A 164 -5.22 -7.90 3.06
CA GLY A 164 -4.96 -7.97 1.62
C GLY A 164 -5.48 -6.76 0.84
N TYR A 165 -5.75 -5.63 1.51
CA TYR A 165 -6.27 -4.41 0.90
C TYR A 165 -5.30 -3.25 1.08
N ASP A 166 -4.66 -2.83 -0.02
CA ASP A 166 -3.66 -1.75 -0.04
C ASP A 166 -4.25 -0.38 -0.39
N PHE A 167 -5.55 -0.29 -0.67
CA PHE A 167 -6.20 0.93 -1.15
C PHE A 167 -6.23 2.11 -0.16
N LEU A 168 -5.96 1.87 1.13
CA LEU A 168 -5.83 2.92 2.15
C LEU A 168 -4.37 3.33 2.43
N GLN A 169 -3.39 2.64 1.87
CA GLN A 169 -2.00 3.05 2.03
C GLN A 169 -1.73 4.21 1.10
N GLU A 170 -1.35 5.35 1.67
CA GLU A 170 -0.64 6.36 0.91
C GLU A 170 0.57 5.68 0.27
N LYS A 171 0.63 5.69 -1.07
CA LYS A 171 1.90 5.44 -1.78
C LYS A 171 2.93 6.27 -1.05
N PRO A 172 4.05 5.71 -0.59
CA PRO A 172 4.97 6.39 0.30
C PRO A 172 5.21 7.80 -0.23
N LYS A 173 4.59 8.80 0.42
CA LYS A 173 4.95 10.19 0.19
C LYS A 173 6.34 10.26 0.75
N ILE A 174 7.27 10.50 -0.14
CA ILE A 174 8.65 10.68 0.22
C ILE A 174 8.67 12.07 0.83
N SER A 175 8.40 12.08 2.14
CA SER A 175 8.68 13.24 2.95
C SER A 175 10.13 13.59 2.67
N THR A 176 10.33 14.72 2.03
CA THR A 176 11.61 15.42 1.95
C THR A 176 12.04 15.95 3.33
N ASP A 177 11.55 15.33 4.41
CA ASP A 177 11.99 15.54 5.77
C ASP A 177 13.36 14.87 5.93
N THR A 178 14.34 15.68 5.56
CA THR A 178 15.73 15.55 5.97
C THR A 178 15.82 15.87 7.46
N SER A 179 15.21 15.05 8.33
CA SER A 179 15.25 15.12 9.80
C SER A 179 14.40 13.95 10.34
N THR A 180 14.88 12.86 10.92
CA THR A 180 16.07 12.61 11.75
C THR A 180 16.28 11.08 11.85
N ASN A 181 17.54 10.66 12.00
CA ASN A 181 18.03 9.32 12.37
C ASN A 181 17.93 8.17 11.36
N GLY A 182 18.78 8.28 10.33
CA GLY A 182 19.24 7.14 9.54
C GLY A 182 19.75 7.64 8.19
N LYS A 183 21.07 7.72 8.00
CA LYS A 183 21.63 7.96 6.67
C LYS A 183 21.26 6.77 5.78
N SER A 184 20.12 6.79 5.10
CA SER A 184 19.87 5.87 3.99
C SER A 184 20.90 6.23 2.92
N ALA A 185 21.75 5.26 2.58
CA ALA A 185 22.77 5.48 1.58
C ALA A 185 22.08 5.76 0.25
N VAL A 186 22.56 6.76 -0.51
CA VAL A 186 22.08 6.95 -1.88
C VAL A 186 22.90 6.03 -2.77
N PHE A 187 22.19 5.20 -3.52
CA PHE A 187 22.72 4.28 -4.51
C PHE A 187 22.63 4.89 -5.89
N GLU A 188 23.66 4.66 -6.70
CA GLU A 188 23.79 5.09 -8.07
C GLU A 188 24.00 3.86 -8.96
N LEU A 189 23.34 3.87 -10.11
CA LEU A 189 23.55 2.92 -11.19
C LEU A 189 23.87 3.71 -12.44
N THR A 190 25.07 3.49 -12.98
CA THR A 190 25.54 4.16 -14.18
C THR A 190 25.92 3.17 -15.27
N ARG A 191 25.62 3.54 -16.51
CA ARG A 191 26.10 2.83 -17.70
C ARG A 191 26.50 3.85 -18.75
N ALA A 192 27.75 4.32 -18.64
CA ALA A 192 28.29 5.42 -19.43
C ALA A 192 28.15 5.20 -20.95
N SER A 193 28.29 3.96 -21.44
CA SER A 193 28.14 3.61 -22.85
C SER A 193 26.74 3.91 -23.42
N GLU A 194 25.73 4.00 -22.57
CA GLU A 194 24.32 4.18 -22.93
C GLU A 194 23.70 5.43 -22.30
N LYS A 195 24.52 6.27 -21.64
CA LYS A 195 24.10 7.48 -20.90
C LYS A 195 22.99 7.22 -19.85
N ILE A 196 22.92 6.00 -19.33
CA ILE A 196 21.98 5.66 -18.26
C ILE A 196 22.59 6.09 -16.93
N HIS A 197 21.80 6.80 -16.15
CA HIS A 197 22.14 7.24 -14.80
C HIS A 197 20.87 7.23 -13.95
N ALA A 198 20.86 6.39 -12.92
CA ALA A 198 19.74 6.26 -12.00
C ALA A 198 20.23 6.36 -10.56
N ARG A 199 19.43 7.01 -9.71
CA ARG A 199 19.67 7.09 -8.28
C ARG A 199 18.53 6.43 -7.52
N ALA A 200 18.86 5.78 -6.41
CA ALA A 200 17.91 5.08 -5.58
C ALA A 200 18.30 5.13 -4.11
N TYR A 201 17.34 4.84 -3.23
CA TYR A 201 17.58 4.65 -1.81
C TYR A 201 16.60 3.61 -1.26
N GLU A 202 16.90 3.11 -0.07
CA GLU A 202 16.16 2.01 0.55
C GLU A 202 15.27 2.55 1.65
N SER A 203 14.02 2.13 1.57
CA SER A 203 12.97 2.44 2.52
C SER A 203 12.14 1.19 2.74
N GLY A 204 11.98 0.77 3.99
CA GLY A 204 11.11 -0.37 4.34
C GLY A 204 11.48 -1.70 3.68
N GLY A 205 12.76 -1.93 3.34
CA GLY A 205 13.20 -3.15 2.65
C GLY A 205 12.93 -3.17 1.13
N GLN A 206 12.44 -2.07 0.58
CA GLN A 206 12.24 -1.85 -0.85
C GLN A 206 13.25 -0.84 -1.38
N LEU A 207 13.52 -0.88 -2.68
CA LEU A 207 14.41 0.07 -3.35
C LEU A 207 13.55 1.10 -4.09
N VAL A 208 13.72 2.38 -3.78
CA VAL A 208 13.00 3.48 -4.41
C VAL A 208 13.91 4.16 -5.40
N VAL A 209 13.58 4.10 -6.69
CA VAL A 209 14.28 4.83 -7.75
C VAL A 209 13.75 6.26 -7.79
N MET A 210 14.67 7.22 -7.73
CA MET A 210 14.37 8.64 -7.61
C MET A 210 13.95 9.25 -8.95
N LYS A 211 13.07 10.23 -8.88
CA LYS A 211 12.69 11.14 -9.96
C LYS A 211 13.93 11.76 -10.60
N GLY A 212 13.90 11.85 -11.92
CA GLY A 212 15.02 12.34 -12.74
C GLY A 212 16.05 11.27 -13.09
N SER A 213 15.90 10.04 -12.58
CA SER A 213 16.65 8.88 -13.07
C SER A 213 16.29 8.57 -14.52
N THR A 214 17.22 7.98 -15.27
CA THR A 214 16.97 7.53 -16.65
C THR A 214 16.88 6.00 -16.74
N ALA A 215 16.08 5.52 -17.68
CA ALA A 215 15.96 4.10 -18.02
C ALA A 215 16.09 3.90 -19.53
N ARG A 216 16.46 2.69 -19.95
CA ARG A 216 16.59 2.35 -21.37
C ARG A 216 15.23 2.37 -22.06
N HIS A 217 15.15 2.93 -23.26
CA HIS A 217 13.95 2.85 -24.08
C HIS A 217 13.62 1.40 -24.51
N ALA A 218 12.33 1.07 -24.62
CA ALA A 218 11.87 -0.30 -24.84
C ALA A 218 12.31 -0.91 -26.18
N THR A 219 12.49 -0.09 -27.21
CA THR A 219 13.00 -0.51 -28.53
C THR A 219 14.43 -1.09 -28.46
N ASN A 220 15.19 -0.76 -27.42
CA ASN A 220 16.58 -1.17 -27.23
C ASN A 220 16.75 -2.26 -26.16
N ALA A 221 15.66 -2.84 -25.65
CA ALA A 221 15.68 -3.90 -24.65
C ALA A 221 16.15 -5.25 -25.23
N THR A 222 16.89 -6.03 -24.43
CA THR A 222 17.39 -7.35 -24.83
C THR A 222 16.25 -8.37 -24.99
N GLN A 223 16.38 -9.28 -25.96
CA GLN A 223 15.33 -10.19 -26.39
C GLN A 223 14.83 -11.15 -25.28
N SER A 224 15.64 -11.41 -24.25
CA SER A 224 15.34 -12.28 -23.11
C SER A 224 14.45 -11.66 -22.03
N ALA A 225 14.27 -10.33 -22.00
CA ALA A 225 13.50 -9.63 -20.97
C ALA A 225 12.08 -9.20 -21.41
N ARG A 226 11.76 -9.32 -22.71
CA ARG A 226 10.67 -8.58 -23.37
C ARG A 226 9.28 -8.68 -22.72
N PRO A 227 8.71 -9.86 -22.38
CA PRO A 227 7.29 -9.91 -21.99
C PRO A 227 6.98 -9.36 -20.58
N SER A 228 7.91 -9.46 -19.63
CA SER A 228 7.75 -8.91 -18.28
C SER A 228 8.23 -7.47 -18.20
N TYR A 229 9.25 -7.11 -18.98
CA TYR A 229 9.77 -5.77 -19.12
C TYR A 229 8.76 -4.82 -19.79
N GLU A 230 8.21 -5.21 -20.94
CA GLU A 230 7.24 -4.39 -21.69
C GLU A 230 5.99 -4.09 -20.85
N ARG A 231 5.43 -5.10 -20.18
CA ARG A 231 4.28 -4.90 -19.28
C ARG A 231 4.54 -3.87 -18.18
N ARG A 232 5.75 -3.86 -17.60
CA ARG A 232 6.12 -2.93 -16.53
C ARG A 232 6.39 -1.54 -17.05
N ILE A 233 7.05 -1.41 -18.19
CA ILE A 233 7.26 -0.12 -18.85
C ILE A 233 5.91 0.48 -19.27
N SER A 234 5.03 -0.28 -19.93
CA SER A 234 3.69 0.16 -20.29
C SER A 234 2.91 0.62 -19.05
N SER A 235 2.89 -0.18 -17.98
CA SER A 235 2.21 0.21 -16.74
C SER A 235 2.75 1.50 -16.13
N LEU A 236 4.07 1.75 -16.17
CA LEU A 236 4.65 2.98 -15.65
C LEU A 236 4.42 4.20 -16.56
N LEU A 237 4.38 3.99 -17.89
CA LEU A 237 4.01 5.02 -18.87
C LEU A 237 2.54 5.41 -18.71
N ASP A 238 1.62 4.44 -18.59
CA ASP A 238 0.19 4.67 -18.39
C ASP A 238 -0.09 5.44 -17.08
N GLN A 239 0.71 5.17 -16.04
CA GLN A 239 0.66 5.89 -14.76
C GLN A 239 1.34 7.27 -14.80
N GLY A 240 1.98 7.65 -15.91
CA GLY A 240 2.75 8.90 -16.04
C GLY A 240 4.00 8.99 -15.15
N LYS A 241 4.43 7.86 -14.56
CA LYS A 241 5.64 7.79 -13.71
C LYS A 241 6.91 7.68 -14.52
N LEU A 242 6.79 7.17 -15.74
CA LEU A 242 7.84 7.13 -16.73
C LEU A 242 7.39 7.97 -17.92
N ILE A 243 8.28 8.76 -18.50
CA ILE A 243 8.01 9.57 -19.69
C ILE A 243 9.15 9.44 -20.69
N GLU A 244 8.89 9.78 -21.95
CA GLU A 244 9.95 9.96 -22.94
C GLU A 244 10.96 11.01 -22.46
N ASN A 245 12.25 10.71 -22.56
CA ASN A 245 13.26 11.69 -22.16
C ASN A 245 13.30 12.83 -23.19
N PRO A 246 13.11 14.09 -22.77
CA PRO A 246 13.06 15.23 -23.69
C PRO A 246 14.39 15.52 -24.40
N THR A 247 15.49 14.93 -23.92
CA THR A 247 16.86 15.21 -24.38
C THR A 247 17.49 14.04 -25.15
N ASP A 248 17.03 12.81 -24.95
CA ASP A 248 17.56 11.61 -25.63
C ASP A 248 16.45 10.60 -25.86
N SER A 249 16.03 10.44 -27.12
CA SER A 249 14.95 9.54 -27.52
C SER A 249 15.25 8.05 -27.31
N ASN A 250 16.46 7.68 -26.88
CA ASN A 250 16.82 6.31 -26.53
C ASN A 250 16.61 6.01 -25.04
N LEU A 251 16.16 6.98 -24.27
CA LEU A 251 15.97 6.87 -22.83
C LEU A 251 14.56 7.28 -22.42
N PHE A 252 14.08 6.64 -21.37
CA PHE A 252 12.98 7.14 -20.57
C PHE A 252 13.51 7.95 -19.38
N LEU A 253 12.65 8.82 -18.84
CA LEU A 253 12.89 9.60 -17.64
C LEU A 253 11.84 9.25 -16.58
N PHE A 254 12.28 8.98 -15.35
CA PHE A 254 11.38 8.84 -14.21
C PHE A 254 10.82 10.22 -13.83
N ALA A 255 9.53 10.42 -14.07
CA ALA A 255 8.81 11.66 -13.75
C ALA A 255 8.43 11.76 -12.26
N ASP A 256 8.38 10.61 -11.58
CA ASP A 256 8.09 10.45 -10.16
C ASP A 256 8.95 9.33 -9.56
N ASP A 257 8.97 9.26 -8.23
CA ASP A 257 9.68 8.21 -7.50
C ASP A 257 8.94 6.86 -7.66
N VAL A 258 9.70 5.79 -7.94
CA VAL A 258 9.13 4.46 -8.23
C VAL A 258 9.72 3.42 -7.29
N VAL A 259 8.83 2.69 -6.61
CA VAL A 259 9.18 1.65 -5.65
C VAL A 259 9.35 0.31 -6.34
N PHE A 260 10.44 -0.38 -6.02
CA PHE A 260 10.77 -1.71 -6.48
C PHE A 260 10.95 -2.67 -5.30
N SER A 261 10.41 -3.88 -5.42
CA SER A 261 10.53 -4.94 -4.43
C SER A 261 11.94 -5.53 -4.28
N SER A 262 12.87 -5.25 -5.20
CA SER A 262 14.27 -5.62 -5.05
C SER A 262 15.21 -4.76 -5.90
N PRO A 263 16.52 -4.68 -5.54
CA PRO A 263 17.52 -3.97 -6.33
C PRO A 263 17.68 -4.50 -7.76
N SER A 264 17.62 -5.82 -7.94
CA SER A 264 17.67 -6.43 -9.28
C SER A 264 16.46 -6.06 -10.12
N MET A 265 15.28 -5.96 -9.50
CA MET A 265 14.07 -5.55 -10.21
C MET A 265 14.17 -4.12 -10.76
N ALA A 266 14.76 -3.22 -9.98
CA ALA A 266 15.01 -1.85 -10.41
C ALA A 266 16.05 -1.80 -11.54
N SER A 267 17.18 -2.48 -11.38
CA SER A 267 18.25 -2.48 -12.41
C SER A 267 17.82 -3.16 -13.71
N ASP A 268 17.00 -4.22 -13.64
CA ASP A 268 16.45 -4.90 -14.81
C ASP A 268 15.56 -3.98 -15.64
N LEU A 269 14.72 -3.18 -14.97
CA LEU A 269 13.86 -2.21 -15.64
C LEU A 269 14.68 -1.03 -16.20
N ILE A 270 15.68 -0.56 -15.47
CA ILE A 270 16.52 0.55 -15.92
C ILE A 270 17.38 0.14 -17.13
N LEU A 271 17.94 -1.08 -17.12
CA LEU A 271 18.88 -1.53 -18.14
C LEU A 271 18.26 -2.33 -19.29
N GLY A 272 17.01 -2.78 -19.18
CA GLY A 272 16.35 -3.57 -20.21
C GLY A 272 16.95 -4.96 -20.42
N SER A 273 17.53 -5.53 -19.36
CA SER A 273 18.17 -6.84 -19.36
C SER A 273 18.17 -7.43 -17.95
N SER A 274 18.19 -8.76 -17.81
CA SER A 274 18.37 -9.38 -16.49
C SER A 274 19.77 -9.07 -15.95
N THR A 275 19.82 -8.58 -14.72
CA THR A 275 21.02 -8.02 -14.09
C THR A 275 21.09 -8.42 -12.62
N ASN A 276 22.30 -8.34 -12.05
CA ASN A 276 22.50 -8.49 -10.63
C ASN A 276 22.54 -7.12 -9.94
N GLY A 277 21.38 -6.63 -9.52
CA GLY A 277 21.26 -5.32 -8.89
C GLY A 277 22.12 -5.16 -7.63
N ARG A 278 22.41 -6.25 -6.91
CA ARG A 278 23.26 -6.19 -5.70
C ARG A 278 24.71 -5.75 -5.99
N ILE A 279 25.16 -5.89 -7.24
CA ILE A 279 26.50 -5.50 -7.68
C ILE A 279 26.46 -4.15 -8.43
N LEU A 280 25.40 -3.93 -9.21
CA LEU A 280 25.30 -2.75 -10.07
C LEU A 280 24.95 -1.47 -9.32
N TRP A 281 24.15 -1.55 -8.26
CA TRP A 281 23.87 -0.41 -7.40
C TRP A 281 25.07 -0.17 -6.50
N LYS A 282 25.62 1.04 -6.55
CA LYS A 282 26.79 1.45 -5.76
C LYS A 282 26.52 2.71 -4.96
N ILE A 283 27.13 2.85 -3.81
CA ILE A 283 26.94 4.04 -2.97
C ILE A 283 27.68 5.23 -3.57
N GLU A 284 26.97 6.33 -3.82
CA GLU A 284 27.50 7.57 -4.42
C GLU A 284 28.77 8.08 -3.70
N SER A 285 28.83 7.93 -2.37
CA SER A 285 29.95 8.42 -1.55
C SER A 285 31.15 7.48 -1.44
N THR A 286 31.01 6.19 -1.75
CA THR A 286 32.07 5.19 -1.46
C THR A 286 32.34 4.19 -2.57
N ASP A 287 31.58 4.23 -3.67
CA ASP A 287 31.60 3.25 -4.79
C ASP A 287 31.41 1.78 -4.35
N LYS A 288 31.05 1.54 -3.08
CA LYS A 288 30.75 0.21 -2.55
C LYS A 288 29.45 -0.30 -3.15
N THR A 289 29.44 -1.57 -3.51
CA THR A 289 28.24 -2.23 -4.04
C THR A 289 27.17 -2.37 -2.96
N TYR A 290 25.91 -2.49 -3.39
CA TYR A 290 24.78 -2.78 -2.49
C TYR A 290 25.04 -4.04 -1.65
N SER A 291 25.66 -5.08 -2.23
CA SER A 291 26.00 -6.29 -1.48
C SER A 291 27.00 -6.01 -0.35
N GLU A 292 28.09 -5.29 -0.62
CA GLU A 292 29.11 -4.99 0.39
C GLU A 292 28.54 -4.12 1.52
N TRP A 293 27.72 -3.13 1.17
CA TRP A 293 27.02 -2.32 2.17
C TRP A 293 26.06 -3.13 3.03
N PHE A 294 25.33 -4.07 2.41
CA PHE A 294 24.41 -4.94 3.13
C PHE A 294 25.18 -5.89 4.07
N ASP A 295 26.31 -6.44 3.62
CA ASP A 295 27.16 -7.30 4.43
C ASP A 295 27.80 -6.53 5.60
N GLU A 296 28.17 -5.26 5.43
CA GLU A 296 28.61 -4.38 6.52
C GLU A 296 27.49 -4.11 7.53
N LYS A 297 26.25 -3.94 7.07
CA LYS A 297 25.08 -3.83 7.94
C LYS A 297 24.83 -5.11 8.74
N ILE A 298 25.01 -6.28 8.13
CA ILE A 298 24.93 -7.56 8.84
C ILE A 298 26.01 -7.62 9.93
N LYS A 299 27.28 -7.42 9.58
CA LYS A 299 28.40 -7.49 10.52
C LYS A 299 28.30 -6.49 11.67
N SER A 300 27.84 -5.27 11.39
CA SER A 300 27.63 -4.26 12.43
C SER A 300 26.46 -4.61 13.36
N SER A 301 25.42 -5.27 12.85
CA SER A 301 24.31 -5.78 13.67
C SER A 301 24.75 -6.96 14.53
N GLU A 302 25.55 -7.89 13.98
CA GLU A 302 26.13 -9.02 14.72
C GLU A 302 27.05 -8.55 15.85
N ALA A 303 27.94 -7.59 15.58
CA ALA A 303 28.84 -7.03 16.59
C ALA A 303 28.09 -6.29 17.73
N GLN A 304 26.91 -5.73 17.44
CA GLN A 304 26.06 -5.10 18.47
C GLN A 304 25.38 -6.14 19.38
N LEU A 305 25.07 -7.33 18.87
CA LEU A 305 24.49 -8.43 19.64
C LEU A 305 25.55 -9.06 20.57
N ASP A 306 26.74 -9.35 20.06
CA ASP A 306 27.83 -9.95 20.84
C ASP A 306 28.29 -9.05 22.00
N GLY A 307 28.25 -7.72 21.79
CA GLY A 307 28.57 -6.74 22.83
C GLY A 307 27.50 -6.57 23.92
N GLN A 308 26.28 -7.10 23.71
CA GLN A 308 25.22 -7.11 24.72
C GLN A 308 25.24 -8.38 25.58
N GLU A 309 25.77 -9.51 25.07
CA GLU A 309 25.91 -10.75 25.86
C GLU A 309 27.08 -10.73 26.85
N THR A 310 27.99 -9.77 26.75
CA THR A 310 29.17 -9.62 27.64
C THR A 310 28.96 -8.64 28.80
N ARG A 311 27.72 -8.23 29.10
CA ARG A 311 27.37 -7.34 30.22
C ARG A 311 26.39 -7.96 31.21
#